data_AF-A0A2H9LUW4-F1
#
_entry.id   AF-A0A2H9LUW4-F1
#
_cell.length_a   1.000
_cell.length_b   1.000
_cell.length_c   1.000
_cell.angle_alpha   90.00
_cell.angle_beta   90.00
_cell.angle_gamma   90.00
#
_symmetry.space_group_name_H-M   'P 1'
#
loop_
_entity.id
_entity.type
_entity.pdbx_description
1 polymer ?
#
loop_
_entity_poly.entity_id
_entity_poly.type
_entity_poly.pdbx_seq_one_letter_code
_entity_poly.pdbx_strand_id
1 'polypeptide(L)'
;MKEERLKIYEKYPLWMVAVINILTLAVYVAGAYIMFKLSLITGILYVIFILILEFQLYKNACTCCCYYGKMCAFGKGAIASVFFKKGDPKKFAEKEISFKDMIPQLLVVLIPLTIGVALLVSRGFDVLILTALIYPVFSWVCLNQIIYGKLACPHCKQGTICCQALKFFSKKKK
;
A
#
# COMPACT_ATOMS: atom_id res chain seq x y z
N MET A 1 32.07 7.91 1.22
CA MET A 1 31.02 6.88 1.03
C MET A 1 30.79 6.72 -0.47
N LYS A 2 31.09 5.56 -1.04
CA LYS A 2 30.89 5.27 -2.47
C LYS A 2 29.41 5.47 -2.83
N GLU A 3 29.15 6.38 -3.76
CA GLU A 3 27.84 6.53 -4.39
C GLU A 3 27.63 5.32 -5.31
N GLU A 4 27.19 4.19 -4.76
CA GLU A 4 26.69 3.09 -5.58
C GLU A 4 25.50 3.61 -6.36
N ARG A 5 25.65 3.70 -7.69
CA ARG A 5 24.55 4.06 -8.60
C ARG A 5 23.40 3.08 -8.38
N LEU A 6 22.36 3.52 -7.70
CA LEU A 6 21.15 2.74 -7.48
C LEU A 6 20.57 2.34 -8.84
N LYS A 7 20.39 1.03 -9.05
CA LYS A 7 19.82 0.50 -10.29
C LYS A 7 18.35 0.87 -10.39
N ILE A 8 17.96 1.66 -11.38
CA ILE A 8 16.55 1.96 -11.65
C ILE A 8 15.93 0.83 -12.47
N TYR A 9 14.78 0.31 -12.02
CA TYR A 9 14.09 -0.78 -12.71
C TYR A 9 13.10 -0.23 -13.75
N GLU A 10 13.30 -0.56 -15.03
CA GLU A 10 12.26 -0.38 -16.07
C GLU A 10 11.07 -1.33 -15.86
N LYS A 11 11.35 -2.51 -15.32
CA LYS A 11 10.39 -3.55 -14.92
C LYS A 11 10.91 -4.18 -13.64
N TYR A 12 10.10 -4.17 -12.57
CA TYR A 12 10.49 -4.83 -11.32
C TYR A 12 10.48 -6.35 -11.49
N PRO A 13 11.41 -7.07 -10.83
CA PRO A 13 11.44 -8.52 -10.87
C PRO A 13 10.22 -9.12 -10.15
N LEU A 14 9.71 -10.23 -10.67
CA LEU A 14 8.44 -10.83 -10.25
C LEU A 14 8.44 -11.23 -8.77
N TRP A 15 9.56 -11.72 -8.24
CA TRP A 15 9.67 -12.14 -6.84
C TRP A 15 9.44 -10.96 -5.89
N MET A 16 9.93 -9.75 -6.21
CA MET A 16 9.68 -8.57 -5.37
C MET A 16 8.20 -8.22 -5.36
N VAL A 17 7.58 -8.24 -6.55
CA VAL A 17 6.15 -7.94 -6.71
C VAL A 17 5.30 -8.94 -5.93
N ALA A 18 5.63 -10.23 -6.00
CA ALA A 18 4.95 -11.28 -5.26
C ALA A 18 5.06 -11.07 -3.75
N VAL A 19 6.28 -10.86 -3.22
CA VAL A 19 6.52 -10.64 -1.78
C VAL A 19 5.75 -9.42 -1.28
N ILE A 20 5.82 -8.28 -1.99
CA ILE A 20 5.14 -7.06 -1.58
C ILE A 20 3.61 -7.25 -1.56
N ASN A 21 3.06 -7.92 -2.57
CA ASN A 21 1.61 -8.17 -2.62
C ASN A 21 1.15 -9.16 -1.54
N ILE A 22 1.92 -10.22 -1.26
CA ILE A 22 1.60 -11.16 -0.18
C ILE A 22 1.58 -10.44 1.17
N LEU A 23 2.59 -9.62 1.45
CA LEU A 23 2.67 -8.87 2.71
C LEU A 23 1.52 -7.85 2.84
N THR A 24 1.19 -7.16 1.75
CA THR A 24 0.05 -6.22 1.70
C THR A 24 -1.28 -6.95 1.90
N LEU A 25 -1.47 -8.09 1.22
CA LEU A 25 -2.69 -8.89 1.32
C LEU A 25 -2.89 -9.42 2.74
N ALA A 26 -1.81 -9.84 3.41
CA ALA A 26 -1.89 -10.26 4.80
C ALA A 26 -2.42 -9.15 5.73
N VAL A 27 -2.14 -7.86 5.45
CA VAL A 27 -2.70 -6.74 6.21
C VAL A 27 -4.21 -6.65 5.99
N TYR A 28 -4.66 -6.78 4.74
CA TYR A 28 -6.09 -6.74 4.41
C TYR A 28 -6.86 -7.92 4.99
N VAL A 29 -6.28 -9.12 4.93
CA VAL A 29 -6.86 -10.34 5.51
C VAL A 29 -6.96 -10.23 7.03
N ALA A 30 -5.91 -9.71 7.70
CA ALA A 30 -5.94 -9.48 9.14
C ALA A 30 -7.05 -8.50 9.54
N GLY A 31 -7.17 -7.38 8.81
CA GLY A 31 -8.25 -6.41 9.03
C GLY A 31 -9.63 -7.01 8.78
N ALA A 32 -9.82 -7.71 7.66
CA ALA A 32 -11.08 -8.34 7.32
C ALA A 32 -11.49 -9.40 8.35
N TYR A 33 -10.55 -10.22 8.81
CA TYR A 33 -10.77 -11.21 9.86
C TYR A 33 -11.34 -10.59 11.13
N ILE A 34 -10.74 -9.50 11.61
CA ILE A 34 -11.23 -8.77 12.79
C ILE A 34 -12.65 -8.24 12.55
N MET A 35 -12.90 -7.65 11.39
CA MET A 35 -14.21 -7.09 11.06
C MET A 35 -15.28 -8.19 10.98
N PHE A 36 -14.99 -9.34 10.38
CA PHE A 36 -15.92 -10.49 10.35
C PHE A 36 -16.21 -11.05 11.75
N LYS A 37 -15.24 -10.99 12.68
CA LYS A 37 -15.46 -11.37 14.08
C LYS A 37 -16.43 -10.42 14.81
N LEU A 38 -16.49 -9.15 14.41
CA LEU A 38 -17.50 -8.22 14.92
C LEU A 38 -18.89 -8.60 14.39
N SER A 39 -19.05 -8.65 13.06
CA SER A 39 -20.26 -9.12 12.39
C SER A 39 -20.01 -9.39 10.90
N LEU A 40 -20.88 -10.20 10.28
CA LEU A 40 -20.81 -10.47 8.83
C LEU A 40 -20.92 -9.18 8.01
N ILE A 41 -21.84 -8.29 8.38
CA ILE A 41 -22.09 -7.02 7.68
C ILE A 41 -20.83 -6.13 7.71
N THR A 42 -20.20 -5.99 8.88
CA THR A 42 -19.01 -5.13 9.03
C THR A 42 -17.81 -5.67 8.25
N GLY A 43 -17.63 -6.99 8.20
CA GLY A 43 -16.63 -7.63 7.35
C GLY A 43 -16.86 -7.36 5.85
N ILE A 44 -18.09 -7.52 5.36
CA ILE A 44 -18.44 -7.22 3.95
C ILE A 44 -18.19 -5.75 3.62
N LEU A 45 -18.65 -4.82 4.47
CA LEU A 45 -18.43 -3.39 4.28
C LEU A 45 -16.94 -3.03 4.22
N TYR A 46 -16.12 -3.66 5.07
CA TYR A 46 -14.68 -3.44 5.07
C TYR A 46 -14.01 -3.95 3.78
N VAL A 47 -14.41 -5.12 3.27
CA VAL A 47 -13.89 -5.64 2.00
C VAL A 47 -14.28 -4.71 0.84
N ILE A 48 -15.54 -4.27 0.79
CA ILE A 48 -16.00 -3.29 -0.22
C ILE A 48 -15.18 -2.00 -0.13
N PHE A 49 -14.93 -1.51 1.08
CA PHE A 49 -14.11 -0.34 1.32
C PHE A 49 -12.69 -0.50 0.73
N ILE A 50 -12.00 -1.61 0.99
CA ILE A 50 -10.68 -1.89 0.39
C ILE A 50 -10.77 -1.91 -1.14
N LEU A 51 -11.76 -2.58 -1.71
CA LEU A 51 -11.92 -2.68 -3.16
C LEU A 51 -12.13 -1.31 -3.82
N ILE A 52 -12.92 -0.43 -3.19
CA ILE A 52 -13.12 0.95 -3.67
C ILE A 52 -11.79 1.71 -3.67
N LEU A 53 -10.97 1.59 -2.61
CA LEU A 53 -9.68 2.26 -2.53
C LEU A 53 -8.70 1.75 -3.58
N GLU A 54 -8.62 0.43 -3.77
CA GLU A 54 -7.80 -0.19 -4.81
C GLU A 54 -8.26 0.28 -6.20
N PHE A 55 -9.57 0.27 -6.48
CA PHE A 55 -10.12 0.74 -7.74
C PHE A 55 -9.77 2.21 -8.02
N GLN A 56 -9.89 3.09 -7.02
CA GLN A 56 -9.50 4.49 -7.13
C GLN A 56 -8.00 4.64 -7.40
N LEU A 57 -7.16 3.84 -6.76
CA LEU A 57 -5.72 3.84 -7.00
C LEU A 57 -5.39 3.44 -8.43
N TYR A 58 -5.99 2.34 -8.93
CA TYR A 58 -5.80 1.90 -10.31
C TYR A 58 -6.21 2.99 -11.29
N LYS A 59 -7.42 3.55 -11.12
CA LYS A 59 -8.02 4.51 -12.04
C LYS A 59 -7.30 5.86 -12.06
N ASN A 60 -6.88 6.37 -10.90
CA ASN A 60 -6.39 7.75 -10.77
C ASN A 60 -4.86 7.85 -10.74
N ALA A 61 -4.16 6.86 -10.18
CA ALA A 61 -2.71 6.89 -10.04
C ALA A 61 -2.01 5.98 -11.04
N CYS A 62 -2.42 4.70 -11.16
CA CYS A 62 -1.70 3.74 -12.00
C CYS A 62 -1.83 4.04 -13.50
N THR A 63 -2.97 4.57 -13.95
CA THR A 63 -3.20 5.01 -15.35
C THR A 63 -2.29 6.16 -15.79
N CYS A 64 -1.85 7.01 -14.86
CA CYS A 64 -1.02 8.19 -15.12
C CYS A 64 0.48 7.94 -14.81
N CYS A 65 0.83 6.76 -14.28
CA CYS A 65 2.20 6.42 -13.90
C CYS A 65 3.04 5.97 -15.10
N CYS A 66 4.36 6.21 -15.10
CA CYS A 66 5.29 5.74 -16.13
C CYS A 66 5.36 4.21 -16.25
N TYR A 67 4.89 3.49 -15.23
CA TYR A 67 4.77 2.03 -15.24
C TYR A 67 3.42 1.52 -15.77
N TYR A 68 2.54 2.36 -16.30
CA TYR A 68 1.33 1.89 -16.99
C TYR A 68 1.71 0.94 -18.14
N GLY A 69 1.17 -0.28 -18.13
CA GLY A 69 1.56 -1.34 -19.08
C GLY A 69 2.85 -2.09 -18.71
N LYS A 70 3.46 -1.79 -17.56
CA LYS A 70 4.71 -2.40 -17.08
C LYS A 70 4.56 -2.86 -15.61
N MET A 71 5.48 -3.73 -15.17
CA MET A 71 5.52 -4.15 -13.77
C MET A 71 6.22 -3.09 -12.91
N CYS A 72 5.44 -2.35 -12.12
CA CYS A 72 5.97 -1.58 -10.99
C CYS A 72 6.25 -2.49 -9.79
N ALA A 73 6.80 -1.95 -8.69
CA ALA A 73 7.07 -2.70 -7.46
C ALA A 73 5.83 -3.42 -6.90
N PHE A 74 4.63 -2.91 -7.19
CA PHE A 74 3.36 -3.49 -6.75
C PHE A 74 2.66 -4.29 -7.86
N GLY A 75 3.20 -4.34 -9.08
CA GLY A 75 2.56 -4.97 -10.25
C GLY A 75 1.32 -4.23 -10.79
N LYS A 76 0.83 -3.23 -10.08
CA LYS A 76 -0.42 -2.52 -10.37
C LYS A 76 -0.45 -1.82 -11.73
N GLY A 77 0.71 -1.39 -12.25
CA GLY A 77 0.80 -0.76 -13.58
C GLY A 77 0.41 -1.69 -14.74
N ALA A 78 0.74 -2.98 -14.64
CA ALA A 78 0.37 -3.98 -15.64
C ALA A 78 -1.11 -4.38 -15.53
N ILE A 79 -1.63 -4.47 -14.30
CA ILE A 79 -3.05 -4.73 -14.06
C ILE A 79 -3.90 -3.55 -14.58
N ALA A 80 -3.49 -2.31 -14.28
CA ALA A 80 -4.20 -1.11 -14.69
C ALA A 80 -4.39 -1.02 -16.21
N SER A 81 -3.41 -1.45 -17.01
CA SER A 81 -3.51 -1.39 -18.47
C SER A 81 -4.50 -2.37 -19.08
N VAL A 82 -4.88 -3.43 -18.35
CA VAL A 82 -5.90 -4.38 -18.80
C VAL A 82 -7.30 -3.80 -18.60
N PHE A 83 -7.53 -3.12 -17.47
CA PHE A 83 -8.87 -2.66 -17.07
C PHE A 83 -9.17 -1.20 -17.42
N PHE A 84 -8.15 -0.36 -17.58
CA PHE A 84 -8.31 1.08 -17.76
C PHE A 84 -7.47 1.59 -18.92
N LYS A 85 -7.98 2.62 -19.60
CA LYS A 85 -7.21 3.37 -20.61
C LYS A 85 -6.11 4.20 -19.95
N LYS A 86 -5.03 4.44 -20.71
CA LYS A 86 -3.93 5.28 -20.25
C LYS A 86 -4.42 6.70 -19.96
N GLY A 87 -4.06 7.23 -18.80
CA GLY A 87 -4.35 8.59 -18.39
C GLY A 87 -3.28 9.59 -18.86
N ASP A 88 -3.43 10.85 -18.46
CA ASP A 88 -2.43 11.88 -18.73
C ASP A 88 -1.31 11.83 -17.67
N PRO A 89 -0.04 11.56 -18.06
CA PRO A 89 1.09 11.53 -17.14
C PRO A 89 1.33 12.85 -16.38
N LYS A 90 0.92 14.00 -16.94
CA LYS A 90 1.08 15.31 -16.27
C LYS A 90 0.32 15.37 -14.95
N LYS A 91 -0.86 14.73 -14.88
CA LYS A 91 -1.68 14.64 -13.67
C LYS A 91 -0.96 13.96 -12.51
N PHE A 92 0.00 13.07 -12.79
CA PHE A 92 0.80 12.45 -11.74
C PHE A 92 1.84 13.42 -11.15
N ALA A 93 2.42 14.28 -11.99
CA ALA A 93 3.42 15.27 -11.58
C ALA A 93 2.80 16.41 -10.78
N GLU A 94 1.61 16.84 -11.19
CA GLU A 94 0.83 17.93 -10.58
C GLU A 94 0.11 17.51 -9.29
N LYS A 95 -0.05 16.20 -9.05
CA LYS A 95 -0.69 15.70 -7.84
C LYS A 95 0.23 15.93 -6.62
N GLU A 96 -0.09 16.96 -5.86
CA GLU A 96 0.46 17.16 -4.52
C GLU A 96 -0.13 16.09 -3.59
N ILE A 97 0.75 15.39 -2.87
CA ILE A 97 0.30 14.42 -1.87
C ILE A 97 0.00 15.21 -0.59
N SER A 98 -1.29 15.33 -0.29
CA SER A 98 -1.74 15.91 0.97
C SER A 98 -1.91 14.81 2.03
N PHE A 99 -1.94 15.19 3.30
CA PHE A 99 -2.34 14.29 4.39
C PHE A 99 -3.70 13.62 4.11
N LYS A 100 -4.60 14.32 3.41
CA LYS A 100 -5.92 13.79 3.02
C LYS A 100 -5.83 12.57 2.10
N ASP A 101 -4.81 12.48 1.25
CA ASP A 101 -4.59 11.30 0.39
C ASP A 101 -4.12 10.08 1.19
N MET A 102 -3.55 10.28 2.39
CA MET A 102 -3.09 9.20 3.27
C MET A 102 -4.18 8.67 4.21
N ILE A 103 -5.21 9.49 4.49
CA ILE A 103 -6.32 9.12 5.40
C ILE A 103 -6.95 7.78 5.02
N PRO A 104 -7.33 7.51 3.75
CA PRO A 104 -8.00 6.26 3.41
C PRO A 104 -7.13 5.04 3.72
N GLN A 105 -5.84 5.12 3.45
CA GLN A 105 -4.89 4.04 3.73
C GLN A 105 -4.63 3.85 5.23
N LEU A 106 -4.64 4.92 6.00
CA LEU A 106 -4.60 4.86 7.46
C LEU A 106 -5.86 4.18 8.02
N LEU A 107 -7.05 4.52 7.50
CA LEU A 107 -8.32 3.96 7.95
C LEU A 107 -8.42 2.44 7.74
N VAL A 108 -7.81 1.91 6.67
CA VAL A 108 -7.74 0.45 6.42
C VAL A 108 -7.11 -0.30 7.59
N VAL A 109 -6.16 0.32 8.30
CA VAL A 109 -5.49 -0.29 9.47
C VAL A 109 -6.15 0.15 10.77
N LEU A 110 -6.47 1.44 10.91
CA LEU A 110 -6.95 2.02 12.15
C LEU A 110 -8.33 1.47 12.57
N ILE A 111 -9.25 1.27 11.62
CA ILE A 111 -10.61 0.78 11.92
C ILE A 111 -10.58 -0.65 12.47
N PRO A 112 -9.94 -1.64 11.81
CA PRO A 112 -9.81 -2.97 12.40
C PRO A 112 -9.01 -2.96 13.69
N LEU A 113 -8.03 -2.07 13.84
CA LEU A 113 -7.21 -2.01 15.06
C LEU A 113 -8.03 -1.60 16.29
N THR A 114 -8.84 -0.55 16.17
CA THR A 114 -9.71 -0.12 17.28
C THR A 114 -10.77 -1.17 17.61
N ILE A 115 -11.36 -1.79 16.58
CA ILE A 115 -12.37 -2.84 16.75
C ILE A 115 -11.75 -4.10 17.38
N GLY A 116 -10.57 -4.53 16.93
CA GLY A 116 -9.91 -5.72 17.46
C GLY A 116 -9.50 -5.55 18.93
N VAL A 117 -9.02 -4.36 19.32
CA VAL A 117 -8.75 -4.04 20.74
C VAL A 117 -10.05 -4.09 21.55
N ALA A 118 -11.12 -3.49 21.05
CA ALA A 118 -12.43 -3.54 21.72
C ALA A 118 -12.96 -4.98 21.85
N LEU A 119 -12.75 -5.84 20.85
CA LEU A 119 -13.13 -7.25 20.90
C LEU A 119 -12.33 -8.02 21.95
N LEU A 120 -11.02 -7.81 22.05
CA LEU A 120 -10.19 -8.46 23.07
C LEU A 120 -10.59 -8.07 24.49
N VAL A 121 -10.95 -6.79 24.70
CA VAL A 121 -11.38 -6.30 26.02
C VAL A 121 -12.79 -6.78 26.38
N SER A 122 -13.72 -6.80 25.41
CA SER A 122 -15.14 -7.10 25.68
C SER A 122 -15.49 -8.59 25.62
N ARG A 123 -14.84 -9.38 24.76
CA ARG A 123 -15.15 -10.81 24.54
C ARG A 123 -14.08 -11.75 25.07
N GLY A 124 -13.03 -11.21 25.68
CA GLY A 124 -11.91 -11.97 26.21
C GLY A 124 -10.75 -12.14 25.22
N PHE A 125 -9.66 -12.67 25.74
CA PHE A 125 -8.39 -12.78 25.02
C PHE A 125 -8.44 -13.87 23.95
N ASP A 126 -8.17 -13.49 22.70
CA ASP A 126 -8.10 -14.38 21.53
C ASP A 126 -6.75 -14.16 20.82
N VAL A 127 -5.93 -15.21 20.75
CA VAL A 127 -4.59 -15.16 20.16
C VAL A 127 -4.66 -14.81 18.67
N LEU A 128 -5.66 -15.28 17.93
CA LEU A 128 -5.82 -14.97 16.51
C LEU A 128 -6.15 -13.49 16.30
N ILE A 129 -7.03 -12.91 17.13
CA ILE A 129 -7.30 -11.47 17.08
C ILE A 129 -6.04 -10.67 17.44
N LEU A 130 -5.30 -11.09 18.46
CA LEU A 130 -4.05 -10.43 18.85
C LEU A 130 -3.01 -10.47 17.71
N THR A 131 -2.80 -11.62 17.08
CA THR A 131 -1.86 -11.72 15.94
C THR A 131 -2.31 -10.87 14.76
N ALA A 132 -3.62 -10.82 14.47
CA ALA A 132 -4.21 -9.96 13.44
C ALA A 132 -4.09 -8.46 13.76
N LEU A 133 -3.93 -8.07 15.02
CA LEU A 133 -3.62 -6.69 15.43
C LEU A 133 -2.13 -6.37 15.32
N ILE A 134 -1.27 -7.29 15.75
CA ILE A 134 0.19 -7.09 15.77
C ILE A 134 0.74 -6.99 14.35
N TYR A 135 0.28 -7.85 13.43
CA TYR A 135 0.86 -7.92 12.09
C TYR A 135 0.74 -6.58 11.30
N PRO A 136 -0.43 -5.91 11.22
CA PRO A 136 -0.53 -4.61 10.56
C PRO A 136 0.37 -3.53 11.17
N VAL A 137 0.49 -3.50 12.50
CA VAL A 137 1.37 -2.54 13.21
C VAL A 137 2.83 -2.83 12.89
N PHE A 138 3.24 -4.10 12.99
CA PHE A 138 4.58 -4.54 12.61
C PHE A 138 4.88 -4.23 11.13
N SER A 139 3.92 -4.48 10.24
CA SER A 139 4.05 -4.17 8.83
C SER A 139 4.25 -2.67 8.61
N TRP A 140 3.53 -1.82 9.33
CA TRP A 140 3.67 -0.36 9.21
C TRP A 140 5.03 0.14 9.70
N VAL A 141 5.49 -0.34 10.86
CA VAL A 141 6.72 0.12 11.51
C VAL A 141 7.98 -0.46 10.86
N CYS A 142 7.95 -1.74 10.46
CA CYS A 142 9.14 -2.46 9.98
C CYS A 142 9.08 -2.72 8.47
N LEU A 143 8.08 -3.48 8.02
CA LEU A 143 8.06 -3.99 6.64
C LEU A 143 7.91 -2.86 5.62
N ASN A 144 7.02 -1.89 5.86
CA ASN A 144 6.84 -0.74 4.99
C ASN A 144 8.12 0.09 4.88
N GLN A 145 8.88 0.27 5.96
CA GLN A 145 10.16 0.98 5.89
C GLN A 145 11.17 0.27 4.98
N ILE A 146 11.20 -1.07 5.01
CA ILE A 146 12.07 -1.87 4.15
C ILE A 146 11.56 -1.86 2.70
N ILE A 147 10.27 -2.12 2.50
CA ILE A 147 9.64 -2.18 1.18
C ILE A 147 9.77 -0.83 0.49
N TYR A 148 9.25 0.25 1.08
CA TYR A 148 9.26 1.57 0.46
C TYR A 148 10.65 2.20 0.53
N GLY A 149 11.39 2.06 1.62
CA GLY A 149 12.67 2.73 1.83
C GLY A 149 13.89 2.06 1.19
N LYS A 150 13.85 0.75 0.92
CA LYS A 150 14.99 0.01 0.32
C LYS A 150 14.64 -0.67 -1.00
N LEU A 151 13.47 -1.32 -1.11
CA LEU A 151 13.17 -2.19 -2.26
C LEU A 151 12.44 -1.48 -3.41
N ALA A 152 11.47 -0.63 -3.09
CA ALA A 152 10.57 -0.01 -4.07
C ALA A 152 11.04 1.40 -4.46
N CYS A 153 10.86 2.40 -3.58
CA CYS A 153 10.99 3.81 -3.97
C CYS A 153 12.40 4.20 -4.48
N PRO A 154 13.53 3.73 -3.90
CA PRO A 154 14.87 4.07 -4.40
C PRO A 154 15.16 3.60 -5.82
N HIS A 155 14.48 2.54 -6.27
CA HIS A 155 14.67 1.93 -7.58
C HIS A 155 13.58 2.34 -8.60
N CYS A 156 12.70 3.25 -8.22
CA CYS A 156 11.50 3.62 -8.98
C CYS A 156 11.79 4.72 -10.01
N LYS A 157 11.54 4.44 -11.29
CA LYS A 157 11.69 5.38 -12.41
C LYS A 157 10.74 6.58 -12.31
N GLN A 158 9.52 6.38 -11.80
CA GLN A 158 8.60 7.50 -11.54
C GLN A 158 9.20 8.44 -10.49
N GLY A 159 9.92 7.87 -9.51
CA GLY A 159 10.65 8.59 -8.47
C GLY A 159 11.65 9.61 -9.01
N THR A 160 12.37 9.25 -10.07
CA THR A 160 13.40 10.09 -10.69
C THR A 160 12.83 11.18 -11.62
N ILE A 161 11.60 11.01 -12.11
CA ILE A 161 10.95 11.95 -13.03
C ILE A 161 10.12 12.97 -12.25
N CYS A 162 9.11 12.47 -11.53
CA CYS A 162 8.18 13.29 -10.77
C CYS A 162 7.42 12.39 -9.78
N CYS A 163 7.92 12.32 -8.55
CA CYS A 163 7.20 11.69 -7.45
C CYS A 163 7.36 12.53 -6.18
N GLN A 164 6.30 13.23 -5.81
CA GLN A 164 6.27 13.96 -4.55
C GLN A 164 6.38 13.02 -3.34
N ALA A 165 5.87 11.78 -3.45
CA ALA A 165 6.01 10.77 -2.38
C ALA A 165 7.47 10.45 -2.09
N LEU A 166 8.32 10.36 -3.13
CA LEU A 166 9.75 10.12 -2.93
C LEU A 166 10.38 11.25 -2.10
N LYS A 167 10.04 12.52 -2.36
CA LYS A 167 10.52 13.66 -1.55
C LYS A 167 10.09 13.55 -0.08
N PHE A 168 8.90 13.01 0.19
CA PHE A 168 8.42 12.76 1.55
C PHE A 168 9.25 11.67 2.26
N PHE A 169 9.51 10.55 1.58
CA PHE A 169 10.28 9.43 2.15
C PHE A 169 11.81 9.66 2.15
N SER A 170 12.34 10.51 1.26
CA SER A 170 13.77 10.80 1.15
C SER A 170 14.23 11.97 2.03
N LYS A 171 13.32 12.67 2.73
CA LYS A 171 13.65 13.86 3.55
C LYS A 171 14.46 13.56 4.83
N LYS A 172 15.04 12.37 4.97
CA LYS A 172 15.94 12.02 6.08
C LYS A 172 17.29 11.56 5.55
N LYS A 173 18.20 12.54 5.40
CA LYS A 173 19.64 12.44 5.64
C LYS A 173 20.18 13.88 5.77
N LYS A 174 19.97 14.47 6.94
CA LYS A 174 20.92 15.43 7.52
C LYS A 174 21.42 14.78 8.80
#